data_AF-A0A7S1G2B1-F1
#
_entry.id   AF-A0A7S1G2B1-F1
#
_cell.length_a   1.000
_cell.length_b   1.000
_cell.length_c   1.000
_cell.angle_alpha   90.00
_cell.angle_beta   90.00
_cell.angle_gamma   90.00
#
_symmetry.space_group_name_H-M   'P 1'
#
loop_
_entity.id
_entity.type
_entity.pdbx_description
1 polymer ?
#
loop_
_entity_poly.entity_id
_entity_poly.type
_entity_poly.pdbx_seq_one_letter_code
_entity_poly.pdbx_strand_id
1 'polypeptide(L)'
;RTRPAALVVTHDRSFMEEVCDDLLEIDRGTMHYYPTSSYEEFLTLRQSRLDLEAEALQTAKQKLKKEQEWMRRQPQGRQTKQKARIKEFHVLGSSVAAAASRKAAAA
;
A
#
# COMPACT_ATOMS: atom_id res chain seq x y z
N ARG A 1 -37.51 0.28 14.50
CA ARG A 1 -37.66 -0.59 13.31
C ARG A 1 -36.26 -0.96 12.85
N THR A 2 -35.79 -2.18 13.08
CA THR A 2 -34.45 -2.64 12.65
C THR A 2 -34.51 -3.05 11.17
N ARG A 3 -33.60 -2.54 10.34
CA ARG A 3 -33.43 -3.02 8.96
C ARG A 3 -32.57 -4.29 9.00
N PRO A 4 -32.94 -5.38 8.29
CA PRO A 4 -32.08 -6.54 8.19
C PRO A 4 -30.81 -6.19 7.39
N ALA A 5 -29.67 -6.74 7.80
CA ALA A 5 -28.40 -6.62 7.08
C ALA A 5 -28.00 -8.02 6.57
N ALA A 6 -27.51 -8.09 5.33
CA ALA A 6 -27.01 -9.30 4.72
C ALA A 6 -25.62 -9.04 4.14
N LEU A 7 -24.74 -10.04 4.24
CA LEU A 7 -23.43 -10.04 3.59
C LEU A 7 -23.44 -11.13 2.53
N VAL A 8 -23.11 -10.77 1.29
CA VAL A 8 -23.03 -11.70 0.17
C VAL A 8 -21.64 -11.62 -0.42
N VAL A 9 -21.07 -12.79 -0.73
CA VAL A 9 -19.82 -12.91 -1.49
C VAL A 9 -20.19 -13.50 -2.84
N THR A 10 -20.11 -12.68 -3.88
CA THR A 10 -20.36 -13.09 -5.25
C THR A 10 -19.28 -12.53 -6.17
N HIS A 11 -19.10 -13.20 -7.31
CA HIS A 11 -18.29 -12.73 -8.41
C HIS A 11 -19.13 -12.16 -9.56
N ASP A 12 -20.46 -12.28 -9.48
CA ASP A 12 -21.38 -11.76 -10.51
C ASP A 12 -21.54 -10.24 -10.36
N ARG A 13 -21.03 -9.51 -11.36
CA ARG A 13 -21.06 -8.05 -11.40
C ARG A 13 -22.49 -7.50 -11.44
N SER A 14 -23.36 -8.10 -12.26
CA SER A 14 -24.73 -7.61 -12.44
C SER A 14 -25.52 -7.71 -11.14
N PHE A 15 -25.30 -8.78 -10.37
CA PHE A 15 -25.90 -8.92 -9.05
C PHE A 15 -25.43 -7.84 -8.07
N MET A 16 -24.13 -7.54 -8.05
CA MET A 16 -23.56 -6.55 -7.12
C MET A 16 -24.08 -5.15 -7.42
N GLU A 17 -24.19 -4.78 -8.69
CA GLU A 17 -24.70 -3.47 -9.11
C GLU A 17 -26.19 -3.29 -8.76
N GLU A 18 -26.99 -4.37 -8.78
CA GLU A 18 -28.43 -4.31 -8.52
C GLU A 18 -28.82 -4.42 -7.03
N VAL A 19 -28.06 -5.17 -6.22
CA VAL A 19 -28.47 -5.57 -4.86
C VAL A 19 -27.63 -4.96 -3.75
N CYS A 20 -26.37 -4.61 -4.00
CA CYS A 20 -25.46 -4.17 -2.95
C CYS A 20 -25.52 -2.64 -2.74
N ASP A 21 -25.74 -2.22 -1.48
CA ASP A 21 -25.65 -0.82 -1.08
C ASP A 21 -24.19 -0.37 -0.90
N ASP A 22 -23.37 -1.26 -0.34
CA ASP A 22 -21.97 -1.02 0.01
C ASP A 22 -21.06 -2.14 -0.53
N LEU A 23 -19.83 -1.78 -0.86
CA LEU A 23 -18.82 -2.71 -1.33
C LEU A 23 -17.64 -2.81 -0.37
N LEU A 24 -17.21 -4.04 -0.12
CA LEU A 24 -16.08 -4.37 0.73
C LEU A 24 -15.05 -5.15 -0.06
N GLU A 25 -13.88 -4.56 -0.30
CA GLU A 25 -12.74 -5.23 -0.93
C GLU A 25 -11.79 -5.72 0.15
N ILE A 26 -11.37 -6.98 0.04
CA ILE A 26 -10.30 -7.54 0.87
C ILE A 26 -9.07 -7.72 -0.02
N ASP A 27 -8.05 -6.90 0.23
CA ASP A 27 -6.78 -6.97 -0.49
C ASP A 27 -5.63 -7.09 0.52
N ARG A 28 -4.81 -8.15 0.39
CA ARG A 28 -3.62 -8.42 1.22
C ARG A 28 -3.84 -8.37 2.73
N GLY A 29 -5.01 -8.80 3.20
CA GLY A 29 -5.39 -8.78 4.62
C GLY A 29 -5.83 -7.40 5.14
N THR A 30 -5.95 -6.42 4.25
CA THR A 30 -6.56 -5.13 4.50
C THR A 30 -7.97 -5.09 3.91
N MET A 31 -8.91 -4.54 4.69
CA MET A 31 -10.29 -4.37 4.27
C MET A 31 -10.48 -2.91 3.82
N HIS A 32 -10.97 -2.72 2.61
CA HIS A 32 -11.30 -1.42 2.04
C HIS A 32 -12.81 -1.34 1.87
N TYR A 33 -13.41 -0.40 2.58
CA TYR A 33 -14.84 -0.14 2.52
C TYR A 33 -15.13 0.99 1.55
N TYR A 34 -16.06 0.73 0.64
CA TYR A 34 -16.51 1.64 -0.41
C TYR A 34 -18.02 1.85 -0.24
N PRO A 35 -18.46 3.05 0.21
CA PRO A 35 -19.88 3.35 0.46
C PRO A 35 -20.64 3.65 -0.85
N THR A 36 -20.41 2.87 -1.90
CA THR A 36 -20.90 3.11 -3.27
C THR A 36 -21.44 1.81 -3.88
N SER A 37 -22.61 1.89 -4.51
CA SER A 37 -23.27 0.76 -5.17
C SER A 37 -22.77 0.50 -6.60
N SER A 38 -22.14 1.49 -7.25
CA SER A 38 -21.65 1.34 -8.63
C SER A 38 -20.29 0.66 -8.69
N TYR A 39 -20.24 -0.48 -9.40
CA TYR A 39 -18.99 -1.23 -9.62
C TYR A 39 -17.95 -0.42 -10.42
N GLU A 40 -18.38 0.48 -11.30
CA GLU A 40 -17.47 1.31 -12.10
C GLU A 40 -16.73 2.35 -11.26
N GLU A 41 -17.42 2.94 -10.28
CA GLU A 41 -16.81 3.85 -9.30
C GLU A 41 -15.78 3.09 -8.46
N PHE A 42 -16.12 1.88 -8.02
CA PHE A 42 -15.17 1.01 -7.32
C PHE A 42 -13.91 0.74 -8.14
N LEU A 43 -14.04 0.39 -9.42
CA LEU A 43 -12.88 0.16 -10.29
C LEU A 43 -11.99 1.39 -10.39
N THR A 44 -12.58 2.58 -10.54
CA THR A 44 -11.85 3.84 -10.64
C THR A 44 -11.12 4.17 -9.33
N LEU A 45 -11.79 4.02 -8.20
CA LEU A 45 -11.20 4.22 -6.87
C LEU A 45 -10.08 3.23 -6.59
N ARG A 46 -10.28 1.96 -6.98
CA ARG A 46 -9.28 0.91 -6.87
C ARG A 46 -8.04 1.22 -7.71
N GLN A 47 -8.23 1.65 -8.96
CA GLN A 47 -7.12 2.02 -9.85
C GLN A 47 -6.33 3.20 -9.28
N SER A 48 -7.02 4.26 -8.86
CA SER A 48 -6.39 5.43 -8.22
C SER A 48 -5.56 5.03 -6.98
N ARG A 49 -6.07 4.11 -6.16
CA ARG A 49 -5.32 3.56 -5.02
C ARG A 49 -4.05 2.86 -5.45
N LEU A 50 -4.15 1.96 -6.44
CA LEU A 50 -3.00 1.21 -6.94
C LEU A 50 -1.92 2.12 -7.53
N ASP A 51 -2.32 3.19 -8.20
CA ASP A 51 -1.42 4.19 -8.77
C ASP A 51 -0.70 4.99 -7.67
N LEU A 52 -1.44 5.44 -6.64
CA LEU A 52 -0.86 6.12 -5.47
C LEU A 52 0.12 5.21 -4.71
N GLU A 53 -0.23 3.94 -4.51
CA GLU A 53 0.68 2.95 -3.91
C GLU A 53 1.93 2.73 -4.75
N ALA A 54 1.79 2.66 -6.07
CA ALA A 54 2.91 2.53 -6.99
C ALA A 54 3.83 3.76 -6.91
N GLU A 55 3.28 4.97 -6.92
CA GLU A 55 4.04 6.21 -6.81
C GLU A 55 4.78 6.32 -5.46
N ALA A 56 4.10 5.99 -4.35
CA ALA A 56 4.69 5.96 -3.03
C ALA A 56 5.88 4.98 -2.96
N LEU A 57 5.72 3.79 -3.54
CA LEU A 57 6.79 2.79 -3.64
C LEU A 57 7.96 3.27 -4.50
N GLN A 58 7.69 3.93 -5.64
CA GLN A 58 8.75 4.48 -6.49
C GLN A 58 9.54 5.56 -5.74
N THR A 59 8.85 6.48 -5.07
CA THR A 59 9.47 7.53 -4.26
C THR A 59 10.32 6.93 -3.13
N ALA A 60 9.82 5.90 -2.44
CA ALA A 60 10.57 5.20 -1.40
C ALA A 60 11.84 4.51 -1.95
N LYS A 61 11.74 3.84 -3.12
CA LYS A 61 12.89 3.23 -3.81
C LYS A 61 13.94 4.26 -4.22
N GLN A 62 13.52 5.41 -4.75
CA GLN A 62 14.43 6.48 -5.14
C GLN A 62 15.16 7.07 -3.92
N LYS A 63 14.44 7.32 -2.82
CA LYS A 63 15.06 7.77 -1.56
C LYS A 63 16.09 6.76 -1.07
N LEU A 64 15.74 5.47 -1.10
CA LEU A 64 16.65 4.40 -0.70
C LEU A 64 17.92 4.35 -1.56
N LYS A 65 17.80 4.50 -2.90
CA LYS A 65 18.97 4.58 -3.79
C LYS A 65 19.88 5.77 -3.48
N LYS A 66 19.30 6.95 -3.27
CA LYS A 66 20.06 8.17 -2.90
C LYS A 66 20.82 7.97 -1.59
N GLU A 67 20.18 7.39 -0.58
CA GLU A 67 20.83 7.13 0.70
C GLU A 67 21.88 6.00 0.60
N GLN A 68 21.68 4.98 -0.24
CA GLN A 68 22.70 3.96 -0.53
C GLN A 68 23.96 4.56 -1.18
N GLU A 69 23.79 5.46 -2.15
CA GLU A 69 24.93 6.16 -2.76
C GLU A 69 25.64 7.06 -1.77
N TRP A 70 24.90 7.76 -0.91
CA TRP A 70 25.48 8.57 0.15
C TRP A 70 26.35 7.74 1.08
N MET A 71 25.86 6.58 1.53
CA MET A 71 26.63 5.62 2.34
C MET A 71 27.93 5.17 1.66
N ARG A 72 27.88 4.90 0.35
CA ARG A 72 29.07 4.49 -0.43
C ARG A 72 30.13 5.59 -0.54
N ARG A 73 29.72 6.87 -0.51
CA ARG A 73 30.62 8.02 -0.70
C ARG A 73 31.33 8.47 0.58
N GLN A 74 30.92 7.99 1.76
CA GLN A 74 31.48 8.48 3.02
C GLN A 74 32.77 7.73 3.44
N PRO A 75 33.86 8.45 3.78
CA PRO A 75 35.05 7.84 4.38
C PRO A 75 34.73 7.29 5.76
N GLN A 76 35.08 6.03 6.03
CA GLN A 76 34.78 5.33 7.29
C GLN A 76 35.43 5.95 8.56
N GLY A 77 36.26 7.00 8.44
CA GLY A 77 37.07 7.54 9.53
C GLY A 77 36.49 8.72 10.34
N ARG A 78 35.35 9.34 9.95
CA ARG A 78 34.75 10.48 10.70
C ARG A 78 33.36 10.14 11.23
N GLN A 79 33.26 9.24 12.21
CA GLN A 79 32.00 8.57 12.58
C GLN A 79 31.12 9.25 13.65
N THR A 80 31.50 10.39 14.24
CA THR A 80 30.81 10.85 15.46
C THR A 80 29.51 11.63 15.22
N LYS A 81 29.34 12.31 14.07
CA LYS A 81 28.15 13.17 13.80
C LYS A 81 27.04 12.52 12.96
N GLN A 82 27.23 11.32 12.40
CA GLN A 82 26.28 10.75 11.42
C GLN A 82 25.61 9.45 11.85
N LYS A 83 25.80 9.00 13.09
CA LYS A 83 25.14 7.79 13.61
C LYS A 83 23.61 7.84 13.49
N ALA A 84 23.00 9.02 13.65
CA ALA A 84 21.56 9.23 13.47
C ALA A 84 21.11 8.92 12.04
N ARG A 85 21.81 9.45 11.03
CA ARG A 85 21.48 9.26 9.61
C ARG A 85 21.73 7.82 9.14
N ILE A 86 22.73 7.16 9.71
CA ILE A 86 22.98 5.72 9.47
C ILE A 86 21.83 4.87 10.03
N LYS A 87 21.37 5.18 11.25
CA LYS A 87 20.21 4.51 11.86
C LYS A 87 18.94 4.73 11.03
N GLU A 88 18.70 5.96 10.56
CA GLU A 88 17.57 6.28 9.68
C GLU A 88 17.62 5.50 8.36
N PHE A 89 18.80 5.31 7.77
CA PHE A 89 18.97 4.47 6.58
C PHE A 89 18.58 3.01 6.85
N HIS A 90 19.03 2.42 7.96
CA HIS A 90 18.66 1.05 8.34
C HIS A 90 17.16 0.91 8.59
N VAL A 91 16.55 1.90 9.26
CA VAL A 91 15.09 1.94 9.47
C VAL A 91 14.37 2.05 8.13
N LEU A 92 14.78 2.96 7.23
CA LEU A 92 14.19 3.11 5.91
C LEU A 92 14.31 1.84 5.08
N GLY A 93 15.48 1.18 5.10
CA GLY A 93 15.72 -0.10 4.43
C GLY A 93 14.80 -1.20 4.97
N SER A 94 14.65 -1.31 6.29
CA SER A 94 13.77 -2.28 6.93
C SER A 94 12.29 -2.05 6.58
N SER A 95 11.84 -0.80 6.57
CA SER A 95 10.46 -0.44 6.21
C SER A 95 10.16 -0.72 4.74
N VAL A 96 11.10 -0.44 3.83
CA VAL A 96 10.95 -0.78 2.40
C VAL A 96 10.99 -2.29 2.18
N ALA A 97 11.83 -3.04 2.90
CA ALA A 97 11.85 -4.51 2.85
C ALA A 97 10.56 -5.13 3.40
N ALA A 98 9.99 -4.58 4.48
CA ALA A 98 8.70 -4.98 5.00
C ALA A 98 7.56 -4.67 4.01
N ALA A 99 7.60 -3.53 3.34
CA ALA A 99 6.65 -3.19 2.28
C ALA A 99 6.79 -4.09 1.04
N ALA A 100 8.02 -4.48 0.68
CA ALA A 100 8.30 -5.37 -0.43
C ALA A 100 7.89 -6.83 -0.15
N SER A 101 8.16 -7.34 1.05
CA SER A 101 7.75 -8.70 1.47
C SER A 101 6.23 -8.85 1.53
N ARG A 102 5.50 -7.82 2.01
CA ARG A 102 4.03 -7.79 1.91
C ARG A 102 3.53 -7.83 0.47
N LYS A 103 4.28 -7.26 -0.48
CA LYS A 103 3.93 -7.29 -1.91
C LYS A 103 4.26 -8.64 -2.56
N ALA A 104 5.33 -9.31 -2.12
CA ALA A 104 5.75 -10.62 -2.63
C ALA A 104 4.88 -11.78 -2.14
N ALA A 105 4.32 -11.69 -0.93
CA ALA A 105 3.33 -12.66 -0.43
C ALA A 105 1.96 -12.57 -1.14
N ALA A 106 1.79 -11.61 -2.04
CA ALA A 106 0.55 -11.31 -2.74
C ALA A 106 0.61 -11.61 -4.26
N ALA A 107 1.63 -12.34 -4.70
CA ALA A 107 1.82 -12.84 -6.07
C ALA A 107 1.90 -14.36 -6.03
#